data_AF-A0A3D6BSE2-F1
#
_entry.id   AF-A0A3D6BSE2-F1
#
_cell.length_a   1.000
_cell.length_b   1.000
_cell.length_c   1.000
_cell.angle_alpha   90.00
_cell.angle_beta   90.00
_cell.angle_gamma   90.00
#
_symmetry.space_group_name_H-M   'P 1'
#
loop_
_entity.id
_entity.type
_entity.pdbx_description
1 polymer ?
#
loop_
_entity_poly.entity_id
_entity_poly.type
_entity_poly.pdbx_seq_one_letter_code
_entity_poly.pdbx_strand_id
1 'polypeptide(L)'
;HLEEFISIKHEDFFKTQKAGEDKLHMVFNPPYGERLDIEMEEFYKNIGDTLKQGYPGTDAWFITSNLDALKHVGLRPSRKIHLVNAKLEARFVKYVMYEGSKKAKYNN
;
A
#
# COMPACT_ATOMS: atom_id res chain seq x y z
N HIS A 1 24.54 -16.09 0.20
CA HIS A 1 23.84 -15.98 -1.11
C HIS A 1 22.54 -15.17 -0.95
N LEU A 2 21.96 -14.61 -2.02
CA LEU A 2 20.77 -13.74 -1.93
C LEU A 2 19.55 -14.43 -1.29
N GLU A 3 19.47 -15.76 -1.46
CA GLU A 3 18.44 -16.63 -0.90
C GLU A 3 18.40 -16.66 0.64
N GLU A 4 19.48 -16.25 1.31
CA GLU A 4 19.51 -16.10 2.77
C GLU A 4 18.75 -14.85 3.24
N PHE A 5 18.50 -13.90 2.34
CA PHE A 5 17.88 -12.61 2.64
C PHE A 5 16.51 -12.42 1.98
N ILE A 6 16.22 -13.16 0.91
CA ILE A 6 14.98 -13.03 0.13
C ILE A 6 14.22 -14.34 0.13
N SER A 7 12.97 -14.28 0.60
CA SER A 7 12.00 -15.36 0.44
C SER A 7 10.94 -14.95 -0.59
N ILE A 8 10.55 -15.90 -1.44
CA ILE A 8 9.52 -15.70 -2.45
C ILE A 8 8.31 -16.55 -2.06
N LYS A 9 7.12 -15.95 -2.09
CA LYS A 9 5.85 -16.61 -1.83
C LYS A 9 4.83 -16.20 -2.87
N HIS A 10 3.94 -17.12 -3.22
CA HIS A 10 2.76 -16.83 -4.04
C HIS A 10 1.57 -16.66 -3.11
N GLU A 11 1.14 -15.41 -2.93
CA GLU A 11 0.04 -15.05 -2.03
C GLU A 11 -0.84 -13.97 -2.66
N ASP A 12 -2.11 -13.99 -2.28
CA ASP A 12 -3.07 -12.92 -2.59
C ASP A 12 -2.93 -11.83 -1.54
N PHE A 13 -2.36 -10.68 -1.92
CA PHE A 13 -2.15 -9.54 -1.03
C PHE A 13 -3.39 -9.18 -0.21
N PHE A 14 -4.58 -9.25 -0.79
CA PHE A 14 -5.82 -8.86 -0.12
C PHE A 14 -6.22 -9.80 1.03
N LYS A 15 -5.58 -10.97 1.12
CA LYS A 15 -5.78 -11.98 2.17
C LYS A 15 -4.58 -12.11 3.12
N THR A 16 -3.55 -11.29 2.94
CA THR A 16 -2.35 -11.29 3.77
C THR A 16 -2.45 -10.36 4.97
N GLN A 17 -1.58 -10.58 5.95
CA GLN A 17 -1.39 -9.72 7.11
C GLN A 17 0.10 -9.59 7.41
N LYS A 18 0.47 -8.57 8.20
CA LYS A 18 1.84 -8.34 8.64
C LYS A 18 2.40 -9.58 9.35
N ALA A 19 3.63 -9.92 9.00
CA ALA A 19 4.41 -10.93 9.72
C ALA A 19 5.23 -10.26 10.83
N GLY A 20 5.10 -10.78 12.06
CA GLY A 20 5.82 -10.27 13.23
C GLY A 20 5.32 -8.92 13.74
N GLU A 21 5.93 -8.47 14.84
CA GLU A 21 5.51 -7.26 15.55
C GLU A 21 6.36 -6.03 15.19
N ASP A 22 7.58 -6.22 14.71
CA ASP A 22 8.51 -5.13 14.40
C ASP A 22 7.98 -4.19 13.32
N LYS A 23 8.49 -2.96 13.31
CA LYS A 23 8.14 -1.97 12.28
C LYS A 23 8.45 -2.54 10.89
N LEU A 24 7.44 -2.57 10.02
CA LEU A 24 7.58 -3.07 8.65
C LEU A 24 7.73 -1.93 7.66
N HIS A 25 8.65 -2.10 6.70
CA HIS A 25 8.72 -1.29 5.48
C HIS A 25 8.20 -2.12 4.31
N MET A 26 7.16 -1.62 3.64
CA MET A 26 6.57 -2.28 2.48
C MET A 26 6.69 -1.38 1.26
N VAL A 27 7.12 -1.95 0.13
CA VAL A 27 7.18 -1.25 -1.16
C VAL A 27 6.59 -2.16 -2.23
N PHE A 28 5.67 -1.63 -3.04
CA PHE A 28 5.10 -2.37 -4.16
C PHE A 28 4.68 -1.45 -5.31
N ASN A 29 4.42 -2.04 -6.48
CA ASN A 29 3.97 -1.36 -7.69
C ASN A 29 2.64 -2.00 -8.14
N PRO A 30 1.49 -1.54 -7.61
CA PRO A 30 0.19 -2.11 -7.98
C PRO A 30 -0.11 -1.88 -9.46
N PRO A 31 -0.99 -2.69 -10.06
CA PRO A 31 -1.59 -2.38 -11.35
C PRO A 31 -2.13 -0.94 -11.40
N TYR A 32 -2.07 -0.33 -12.58
CA TYR A 32 -2.53 1.05 -12.83
C TYR A 32 -3.47 1.17 -14.05
N GLY A 33 -3.98 0.04 -14.56
CA GLY A 33 -5.05 0.00 -15.57
C GLY A 33 -4.60 0.05 -17.04
N GLU A 34 -3.30 0.08 -17.33
CA GLU A 34 -2.83 0.14 -18.74
C GLU A 34 -2.89 -1.18 -19.49
N ARG A 35 -2.89 -2.31 -18.78
CA ARG A 35 -2.75 -3.66 -19.38
C ARG A 35 -3.77 -4.68 -18.90
N LEU A 36 -4.61 -4.30 -17.93
CA LEU A 36 -5.55 -5.20 -17.27
C LEU A 36 -6.91 -4.50 -17.18
N ASP A 37 -7.96 -5.20 -17.58
CA ASP A 37 -9.35 -4.76 -17.44
C ASP A 37 -9.82 -5.10 -16.02
N ILE A 38 -9.55 -4.20 -15.08
CA ILE A 38 -9.87 -4.34 -13.66
C ILE A 38 -10.57 -3.06 -13.22
N GLU A 39 -11.58 -3.22 -12.35
CA GLU A 39 -12.21 -2.11 -11.63
C GLU A 39 -11.20 -1.43 -10.69
N MET A 40 -10.48 -0.45 -11.23
CA MET A 40 -9.35 0.21 -10.57
C MET A 40 -9.72 0.90 -9.26
N GLU A 41 -10.94 1.44 -9.17
CA GLU A 41 -11.43 2.08 -7.96
C GLU A 41 -11.59 1.08 -6.82
N GLU A 42 -12.25 -0.06 -7.07
CA GLU A 42 -12.44 -1.12 -6.09
C GLU A 42 -11.09 -1.73 -5.69
N PHE A 43 -10.21 -1.96 -6.66
CA PHE A 43 -8.87 -2.50 -6.41
C PHE A 43 -8.06 -1.60 -5.46
N TYR A 44 -8.05 -0.28 -5.69
CA TYR A 44 -7.32 0.66 -4.84
C TYR A 44 -7.98 0.84 -3.47
N LYS A 45 -9.32 0.78 -3.41
CA LYS A 45 -10.04 0.72 -2.13
C LYS A 45 -9.61 -0.50 -1.32
N ASN A 46 -9.56 -1.67 -1.94
CA ASN A 46 -9.14 -2.91 -1.30
C ASN A 46 -7.68 -2.84 -0.82
N ILE A 47 -6.77 -2.17 -1.56
CA ILE A 47 -5.40 -1.89 -1.07
C ILE A 47 -5.45 -1.13 0.25
N GLY A 48 -6.24 -0.06 0.30
CA GLY A 48 -6.40 0.75 1.50
C GLY A 48 -6.93 -0.03 2.70
N ASP A 49 -7.97 -0.84 2.47
CA ASP A 49 -8.60 -1.67 3.49
C ASP A 49 -7.62 -2.73 4.02
N THR A 50 -6.92 -3.45 3.14
CA THR A 50 -5.91 -4.45 3.50
C THR A 50 -4.78 -3.81 4.31
N LEU A 51 -4.23 -2.68 3.86
CA LEU A 51 -3.17 -1.98 4.60
C LEU A 51 -3.63 -1.53 5.99
N LYS A 52 -4.84 -0.97 6.10
CA LYS A 52 -5.36 -0.46 7.36
C LYS A 52 -5.65 -1.55 8.38
N GLN A 53 -6.17 -2.68 7.94
CA GLN A 53 -6.64 -3.77 8.80
C GLN A 53 -5.54 -4.79 9.10
N GLY A 54 -4.73 -5.14 8.09
CA GLY A 54 -3.75 -6.21 8.17
C GLY A 54 -2.32 -5.77 8.46
N TYR A 55 -2.00 -4.47 8.37
CA TYR A 55 -0.61 -3.98 8.43
C TYR A 55 -0.34 -2.87 9.45
N PRO A 56 -0.69 -3.03 10.74
CA PRO A 56 -0.36 -2.05 11.79
C PRO A 56 1.17 -1.86 11.93
N GLY A 57 1.61 -0.65 12.29
CA GLY A 57 3.04 -0.35 12.46
C GLY A 57 3.86 -0.43 11.16
N THR A 58 3.23 -0.19 10.01
CA THR A 58 3.86 -0.33 8.69
C THR A 58 4.00 1.02 7.99
N ASP A 59 5.18 1.27 7.42
CA ASP A 59 5.43 2.31 6.43
C ASP A 59 5.27 1.70 5.03
N ALA A 60 4.09 1.85 4.43
CA ALA A 60 3.77 1.32 3.11
C ALA A 60 4.00 2.38 2.03
N TRP A 61 4.69 1.99 0.97
CA TRP A 61 4.94 2.82 -0.19
C TRP A 61 4.50 2.12 -1.47
N PHE A 62 3.88 2.87 -2.38
CA PHE A 62 3.69 2.37 -3.72
C PHE A 62 3.73 3.47 -4.77
N ILE A 63 4.06 3.06 -6.00
CA ILE A 63 4.05 3.92 -7.18
C ILE A 63 2.79 3.65 -8.02
N THR A 64 2.16 4.69 -8.53
CA THR A 64 1.02 4.57 -9.46
C THR A 64 0.99 5.72 -10.46
N SER A 65 0.62 5.44 -11.71
CA SER A 65 0.28 6.46 -12.72
C SER A 65 -1.23 6.76 -12.78
N ASN A 66 -2.06 6.00 -12.05
CA ASN A 66 -3.51 6.20 -12.02
C ASN A 66 -3.89 7.12 -10.85
N LEU A 67 -3.91 8.43 -11.10
CA LEU A 67 -4.18 9.45 -10.09
C LEU A 67 -5.64 9.46 -9.62
N ASP A 68 -6.57 8.97 -10.44
CA ASP A 68 -7.97 8.86 -10.07
C ASP A 68 -8.17 7.70 -9.10
N ALA A 69 -7.69 6.50 -9.43
CA ALA A 69 -7.72 5.33 -8.55
C ALA A 69 -7.02 5.60 -7.20
N LEU A 70 -5.93 6.40 -7.19
CA LEU A 70 -5.24 6.82 -5.97
C LEU A 70 -6.17 7.51 -4.95
N LYS A 71 -7.25 8.16 -5.38
CA LYS A 71 -8.25 8.80 -4.50
C LYS A 71 -9.06 7.77 -3.72
N HIS A 72 -9.20 6.55 -4.24
CA HIS A 72 -10.05 5.49 -3.67
C HIS A 72 -9.34 4.67 -2.58
N VAL A 73 -8.04 4.87 -2.37
CA VAL A 73 -7.28 4.20 -1.30
C VAL A 73 -7.86 4.47 0.09
N GLY A 74 -8.62 5.54 0.29
CA GLY A 74 -9.31 5.80 1.55
C GLY A 74 -8.39 6.10 2.75
N LEU A 75 -7.07 6.17 2.52
CA LEU A 75 -6.06 6.56 3.48
C LEU A 75 -5.47 7.91 3.11
N ARG A 76 -5.09 8.70 4.13
CA ARG A 76 -4.35 9.95 3.90
C ARG A 76 -2.87 9.62 3.75
N PRO A 77 -2.24 9.92 2.59
CA PRO A 77 -0.81 9.72 2.43
C PRO A 77 -0.05 10.75 3.28
N SER A 78 1.02 10.30 3.92
CA SER A 78 1.93 11.14 4.68
C SER A 78 2.96 11.85 3.79
N ARG A 79 3.20 11.31 2.60
CA ARG A 79 4.04 11.92 1.56
C ARG A 79 3.53 11.55 0.18
N LYS A 80 3.64 12.49 -0.77
CA LYS A 80 3.42 12.26 -2.21
C LYS A 80 4.62 12.86 -2.95
N ILE A 81 5.28 12.06 -3.78
CA ILE A 81 6.42 12.49 -4.59
C ILE A 81 6.02 12.35 -6.06
N HIS A 82 6.16 13.42 -6.83
CA HIS A 82 5.99 13.38 -8.28
C HIS A 82 7.15 12.60 -8.91
N LEU A 83 6.83 11.64 -9.76
CA LEU A 83 7.80 10.86 -10.51
C LEU A 83 7.36 10.75 -11.96
N VAL A 84 8.28 10.31 -12.82
CA VAL A 84 7.99 9.83 -14.16
C VAL A 84 8.37 8.35 -14.21
N ASN A 85 7.37 7.47 -14.34
CA ASN A 85 7.60 6.04 -14.50
C ASN A 85 7.68 5.72 -16.01
N ALA A 86 8.90 5.60 -16.53
CA ALA A 86 9.20 5.59 -17.96
C ALA A 86 8.69 6.85 -18.68
N LYS A 87 7.54 6.79 -19.35
CA LYS A 87 6.92 7.94 -20.06
C LYS A 87 5.65 8.45 -19.37
N LEU A 88 5.29 7.85 -18.24
CA LEU A 88 4.03 8.11 -17.56
C LEU A 88 4.28 9.00 -16.36
N GLU A 89 3.45 10.03 -16.20
CA GLU A 89 3.40 10.75 -14.95
C GLU A 89 2.91 9.81 -13.84
N ALA A 90 3.63 9.79 -12.72
CA ALA A 90 3.32 8.93 -11.59
C ALA A 90 3.44 9.67 -10.25
N ARG A 91 2.93 9.02 -9.21
CA ARG A 91 3.15 9.41 -7.82
C ARG A 91 3.73 8.23 -7.05
N PHE A 92 4.79 8.49 -6.30
CA PHE A 92 5.23 7.59 -5.24
C PHE A 92 4.70 8.11 -3.91
N VAL A 93 3.82 7.32 -3.31
CA VAL A 93 3.04 7.74 -2.15
C VAL A 93 3.42 6.91 -0.93
N LYS A 94 3.49 7.57 0.23
CA LYS A 94 3.71 6.93 1.53
C LYS A 94 2.43 6.94 2.34
N TYR A 95 2.12 5.81 2.96
CA TYR A 95 1.12 5.68 4.00
C TYR A 95 1.76 5.14 5.27
N VAL A 96 1.36 5.68 6.43
CA VAL A 96 1.84 5.25 7.75
C VAL A 96 0.68 4.63 8.50
N MET A 97 0.76 3.33 8.76
CA MET A 97 -0.25 2.60 9.52
C MET A 97 0.13 2.62 11.00
N TYR A 98 -0.77 3.14 11.83
CA TYR A 98 -0.56 3.21 13.27
C TYR A 98 -0.86 1.87 13.93
N GLU A 99 -0.15 1.56 15.01
CA GLU A 99 -0.51 0.47 15.91
C GLU A 99 -1.75 0.87 16.72
N GLY A 100 -2.78 0.01 16.70
CA GLY A 100 -4.05 0.26 17.34
C GLY A 100 -4.96 1.26 16.61
N SER A 101 -6.15 1.50 17.17
CA SER A 101 -7.11 2.45 16.60
C SER A 101 -6.96 3.85 17.21
N LYS A 102 -7.04 4.90 16.39
CA LYS A 102 -7.16 6.28 16.90
C LYS A 102 -8.36 6.48 17.84
N LYS A 103 -9.40 5.63 17.75
CA LYS A 103 -10.58 5.71 18.62
C LYS A 103 -10.25 5.38 20.08
N ALA A 104 -9.31 4.49 20.35
CA ALA A 104 -8.91 4.15 21.72
C ALA A 104 -8.23 5.32 22.46
N LYS A 105 -7.62 6.26 21.72
CA LYS A 105 -6.92 7.42 22.29
C LYS A 105 -7.84 8.49 22.90
N TYR A 106 -9.14 8.45 22.62
CA TYR A 106 -10.10 9.46 23.09
C TYR A 106 -11.12 8.92 24.10
N ASN A 107 -10.91 7.71 24.63
CA ASN A 107 -11.78 7.08 25.63
C ASN A 107 -11.22 7.14 27.07
N ASN A 108 -10.20 7.97 27.33
CA ASN A 108 -9.69 8.26 28.67
C ASN A 108 -9.80 9.75 28.97
#